data_AF-A0A9B0TLH1-F1
#
_entry.id   AF-A0A9B0TLH1-F1
#
_cell.length_a   1.000
_cell.length_b   1.000
_cell.length_c   1.000
_cell.angle_alpha   90.00
_cell.angle_beta   90.00
_cell.angle_gamma   90.00
#
_symmetry.space_group_name_H-M   'P 1'
#
loop_
_entity.id
_entity.type
_entity.pdbx_description
1 polymer ?
#
loop_
_entity_poly.entity_id
_entity_poly.type
_entity_poly.pdbx_seq_one_letter_code
_entity_poly.pdbx_strand_id
1 'polypeptide(L)' 'MSYKPDMAKTEKFEKSKLKKTEMQEKNLLPLKEMIEQEKQAGKSCLTV' A
#
# COMPACT_ATOMS: atom_id res chain seq x y z
N MET A 1 -10.71 -23.31 28.69
CA MET A 1 -11.78 -22.99 27.73
C MET A 1 -11.17 -22.95 26.33
N SER A 2 -11.48 -23.93 25.48
CA SER A 2 -10.93 -24.01 24.13
C SER A 2 -11.71 -23.08 23.21
N TYR A 3 -11.09 -21.96 22.83
CA TYR A 3 -11.66 -20.98 21.91
C TYR A 3 -11.63 -21.57 20.49
N LYS A 4 -12.66 -22.32 20.12
CA LYS A 4 -12.86 -22.76 18.73
C LYS A 4 -13.51 -21.60 17.96
N PRO A 5 -12.85 -21.01 16.96
CA PRO A 5 -13.46 -19.97 16.16
C PRO A 5 -14.62 -20.56 15.34
N ASP A 6 -15.74 -19.85 15.33
CA ASP A 6 -16.92 -20.21 14.54
C ASP A 6 -16.67 -19.96 13.04
N MET A 7 -16.28 -21.01 12.33
CA MET A 7 -15.92 -20.98 10.90
C MET A 7 -17.13 -20.68 10.00
N ALA A 8 -18.35 -21.02 10.44
CA ALA A 8 -19.57 -20.79 9.68
C ALA A 8 -19.88 -19.30 9.53
N LYS A 9 -19.47 -18.49 10.52
CA LYS A 9 -19.59 -17.03 10.49
C LYS A 9 -18.64 -16.40 9.47
N THR A 10 -17.45 -16.97 9.29
CA THR A 10 -16.46 -16.50 8.30
C THR A 10 -16.91 -16.80 6.88
N GLU A 11 -17.47 -17.99 6.64
CA GLU A 11 -17.96 -18.41 5.31
C GLU A 11 -19.12 -17.55 4.80
N LYS A 12 -20.02 -17.11 5.70
CA LYS A 12 -21.22 -16.34 5.35
C LYS A 12 -21.06 -14.83 5.52
N PHE A 13 -19.83 -14.36 5.76
CA PHE A 13 -19.60 -12.94 6.02
C PHE A 13 -19.72 -12.13 4.72
N GLU A 14 -20.70 -11.24 4.67
CA GLU A 14 -20.95 -10.35 3.53
C GLU A 14 -19.98 -9.16 3.54
N LYS A 15 -19.13 -9.08 2.51
CA LYS A 15 -18.14 -8.00 2.34
C LYS A 15 -18.76 -6.59 2.24
N SER A 16 -20.04 -6.49 1.87
CA SER A 16 -20.80 -5.24 1.81
C SER A 16 -21.06 -4.60 3.18
N LYS A 17 -21.00 -5.40 4.27
CA LYS A 17 -21.14 -4.92 5.65
C LYS A 17 -19.85 -4.26 6.17
N LEU A 18 -18.74 -4.34 5.42
CA LEU A 18 -17.50 -3.65 5.74
C LEU A 18 -17.59 -2.16 5.39
N LYS A 19 -17.14 -1.30 6.30
CA LYS A 19 -17.03 0.13 6.04
C LYS A 19 -15.96 0.37 4.97
N LYS A 20 -16.30 1.15 3.94
CA LYS A 20 -15.31 1.65 2.99
C LYS A 20 -14.30 2.50 3.76
N THR A 21 -13.03 2.13 3.66
CA THR A 21 -11.93 2.86 4.28
C THR A 21 -10.98 3.25 3.16
N GLU A 22 -10.65 4.54 3.08
CA GLU A 22 -9.61 5.03 2.18
C GLU A 22 -8.26 4.64 2.76
N MET A 23 -7.55 3.74 2.09
CA MET A 23 -6.19 3.35 2.48
C MET A 23 -5.21 4.28 1.77
N GLN A 24 -4.51 5.10 2.54
CA GLN A 24 -3.39 5.89 2.01
C GLN A 24 -2.12 5.03 2.06
N GLU A 25 -1.67 4.58 0.89
CA GLU A 25 -0.38 3.91 0.75
C GLU A 25 0.74 4.96 0.95
N LYS A 26 1.33 4.98 2.15
CA LYS A 26 2.38 5.95 2.51
C LYS A 26 3.75 5.62 1.92
N ASN A 27 3.88 4.45 1.30
CA ASN A 27 5.12 3.95 0.70
C ASN A 27 4.93 3.69 -0.79
N LEU A 28 4.26 4.60 -1.50
CA LEU A 28 4.25 4.56 -2.96
C LEU A 28 5.71 4.62 -3.43
N LEU A 29 6.10 3.63 -4.24
CA LEU A 29 7.40 3.67 -4.88
C LEU A 29 7.51 4.99 -5.67
N PRO A 30 8.69 5.62 -5.69
CA PRO A 30 8.89 6.83 -6.47
C PRO A 30 8.38 6.64 -7.90
N LEU A 31 7.66 7.64 -8.42
CA LEU A 31 7.22 7.62 -9.81
C LEU A 31 8.44 7.59 -10.73
N LYS A 32 8.31 6.95 -11.89
CA LYS A 32 9.40 6.86 -12.87
C LYS A 32 9.99 8.23 -13.21
N GLU A 33 9.14 9.24 -13.31
CA GLU A 33 9.54 10.63 -13.55
C GLU A 33 10.42 11.19 -12.41
N MET A 34 10.08 10.92 -11.15
CA MET A 34 10.88 11.35 -10.00
C MET A 34 12.25 10.67 -9.98
N ILE A 35 12.31 9.38 -10.36
CA ILE A 35 13.57 8.61 -10.46
C ILE A 35 14.45 9.18 -11.58
N GLU A 36 13.88 9.51 -12.74
CA GLU A 36 14.62 10.10 -13.86
C GLU A 36 15.15 11.50 -13.53
N GLN A 37 14.35 12.32 -12.84
CA GLN A 37 14.76 13.63 -12.36
C GLN A 37 15.90 13.52 -11.35
N GLU A 38 15.83 12.61 -10.36
CA GLU A 38 16.91 12.39 -9.39
C GLU A 38 18.19 11.88 -10.08
N LYS A 39 18.04 10.96 -11.03
CA LYS A 39 19.17 10.45 -11.82
C LYS A 39 19.83 11.56 -12.64
N GLN A 40 19.06 12.50 -13.19
CA GLN A 40 19.61 13.62 -13.95
C GLN A 40 20.24 14.68 -13.04
N ALA A 41 19.58 15.01 -11.93
CA ALA A 41 20.07 15.96 -10.92
C ALA A 41 21.37 15.46 -10.26
N GLY A 42 21.44 14.16 -9.95
CA GLY A 42 22.65 13.52 -9.42
C GLY A 42 23.82 13.56 -10.41
N LYS A 43 23.55 13.42 -11.72
CA LYS A 43 24.58 13.58 -12.75
C LYS A 43 25.03 15.03 -12.89
N SER A 44 24.12 15.99 -12.87
CA SER A 44 24.47 17.41 -13.01
C SER A 44 25.26 17.95 -11.82
N CYS A 45 25.01 17.46 -10.60
CA CYS A 45 25.76 17.86 -9.41
C CYS A 45 27.20 17.30 -9.39
N LEU A 46 27.48 16.24 -10.14
CA LEU A 46 28.80 15.62 -10.25
C LEU A 46 29.73 16.30 -11.26
N THR A 47 29.18 17.20 -12.09
CA THR A 47 29.90 17.94 -13.13
C THR A 47 30.21 19.40 -12.77
N VAL A 48 29.98 19.81 -11.51
CA VAL A 48 30.34 21.13 -10.98
C VAL A 48 31.60 21.02 -10.15
#